data_AF-A0A7V0ZNE5-F1
#
_entry.id   AF-A0A7V0ZNE5-F1
#
_cell.length_a   1.000
_cell.length_b   1.000
_cell.length_c   1.000
_cell.angle_alpha   90.00
_cell.angle_beta   90.00
_cell.angle_gamma   90.00
#
_symmetry.space_group_name_H-M   'P 1'
#
loop_
_entity.id
_entity.type
_entity.pdbx_description
1 polymer ?
#
loop_
_entity_poly.entity_id
_entity_poly.type
_entity_poly.pdbx_seq_one_letter_code
_entity_poly.pdbx_strand_id
1 'polypeptide(L)'
;SAEGAIIVAAADSRGMVSCQDGLEVDTLLALKASGGSVIDYPSGAGIVTGDRDAIIDVPCDIWIPAARPDVIREDNLDRLQAAMVVSGANIAVTAEAEKQLHAKGVLCIPDFIANAGGVICAAMEYQGASERAALQAIEEKLSNNVQTILEISRREGCLPREAAVDMAMQRVRKAMQLRRWSLF
;
A
#
# COMPACT_ATOMS: atom_id res chain seq x y z
N SER A 1 -12.89 10.13 -3.62
CA SER A 1 -12.97 8.65 -3.63
C SER A 1 -14.32 8.21 -3.06
N ALA A 2 -14.70 6.93 -3.17
CA ALA A 2 -15.97 6.40 -2.64
C ALA A 2 -16.15 6.59 -1.12
N GLU A 3 -15.07 6.89 -0.38
CA GLU A 3 -15.05 7.07 1.08
C GLU A 3 -14.65 8.49 1.52
N GLY A 4 -14.71 9.48 0.62
CA GLY A 4 -14.47 10.89 0.95
C GLY A 4 -13.00 11.33 1.00
N ALA A 5 -12.05 10.44 0.68
CA ALA A 5 -10.65 10.82 0.50
C ALA A 5 -10.44 11.62 -0.79
N ILE A 6 -9.51 12.58 -0.75
CA ILE A 6 -9.13 13.43 -1.85
C ILE A 6 -7.79 12.93 -2.42
N ILE A 7 -7.73 12.71 -3.73
CA ILE A 7 -6.48 12.33 -4.39
C ILE A 7 -5.70 13.60 -4.70
N VAL A 8 -4.66 13.89 -3.92
CA VAL A 8 -3.86 15.12 -4.09
C VAL A 8 -2.69 14.97 -5.04
N ALA A 9 -2.27 13.74 -5.37
CA ALA A 9 -1.25 13.46 -6.37
C ALA A 9 -1.36 12.06 -6.97
N ALA A 10 -0.83 11.91 -8.18
CA ALA A 10 -0.66 10.63 -8.86
C ALA A 10 0.63 10.66 -9.70
N ALA A 11 1.32 9.52 -9.80
CA ALA A 11 2.51 9.36 -10.63
C ALA A 11 2.42 8.10 -11.49
N ASP A 12 3.03 8.15 -12.67
CA ASP A 12 3.25 6.99 -13.52
C ASP A 12 4.67 6.96 -14.09
N SER A 13 4.90 6.11 -15.09
CA SER A 13 6.22 5.94 -15.69
C SER A 13 6.75 7.16 -16.44
N ARG A 14 5.96 8.21 -16.68
CA ARG A 14 6.40 9.43 -17.38
C ARG A 14 6.56 10.64 -16.44
N GLY A 15 5.87 10.68 -15.31
CA GLY A 15 5.98 11.78 -14.36
C GLY A 15 4.89 11.76 -13.30
N MET A 16 4.66 12.90 -12.66
CA MET A 16 3.62 13.09 -11.66
C MET A 16 2.73 14.29 -11.95
N VAL A 17 1.54 14.27 -11.37
CA VAL A 17 0.62 15.42 -11.25
C VAL A 17 0.20 15.56 -9.79
N SER A 18 0.03 16.80 -9.32
CA SER A 18 -0.52 17.10 -8.00
C SER A 18 -1.46 18.30 -8.03
N CYS A 19 -2.40 18.28 -7.09
CA CYS A 19 -3.36 19.33 -6.80
C CYS A 19 -3.79 19.19 -5.34
N GLN A 20 -3.49 20.17 -4.48
CA GLN A 20 -3.89 20.10 -3.07
C GLN A 20 -5.41 20.18 -2.89
N ASP A 21 -6.13 20.78 -3.84
CA ASP A 21 -7.59 20.81 -3.86
C ASP A 21 -8.21 19.51 -4.41
N GLY A 22 -7.38 18.60 -4.93
CA GLY A 22 -7.79 17.29 -5.42
C GLY A 22 -7.71 17.10 -6.93
N LEU A 23 -7.56 15.84 -7.32
CA LEU A 23 -7.56 15.34 -8.70
C LEU A 23 -8.79 14.46 -8.92
N GLU A 24 -9.42 14.63 -10.08
CA GLU A 24 -10.56 13.82 -10.49
C GLU A 24 -10.08 12.45 -10.97
N VAL A 25 -10.48 11.40 -10.25
CA VAL A 25 -10.07 10.03 -10.51
C VAL A 25 -10.51 9.57 -11.90
N ASP A 26 -11.73 9.91 -12.31
CA ASP A 26 -12.25 9.52 -13.63
C ASP A 26 -11.44 10.15 -14.78
N THR A 27 -10.91 11.37 -14.56
CA THR A 27 -10.02 12.02 -15.54
C THR A 27 -8.69 11.27 -15.63
N LEU A 28 -8.08 10.91 -14.50
CA LEU A 28 -6.85 10.13 -14.47
C LEU A 28 -7.04 8.76 -15.16
N LEU A 29 -8.16 8.08 -14.88
CA LEU A 29 -8.48 6.79 -15.50
C LEU A 29 -8.68 6.92 -17.02
N ALA A 30 -9.39 7.94 -17.48
CA ALA A 30 -9.60 8.20 -18.90
C ALA A 30 -8.27 8.48 -19.64
N LEU A 31 -7.35 9.23 -19.02
CA LEU A 31 -6.01 9.45 -19.57
C LEU A 31 -5.25 8.13 -19.71
N LYS A 32 -5.25 7.27 -18.69
CA LYS A 32 -4.59 5.97 -18.77
C LYS A 32 -5.25 5.04 -19.80
N ALA A 33 -6.58 5.01 -19.87
CA ALA A 33 -7.32 4.20 -20.83
C ALA A 33 -7.08 4.60 -22.29
N SER A 34 -6.79 5.88 -22.55
CA SER A 34 -6.42 6.37 -23.89
C SER A 34 -4.93 6.18 -24.24
N GLY A 35 -4.14 5.59 -23.34
CA GLY A 35 -2.69 5.41 -23.53
C GLY A 35 -1.83 6.62 -23.14
N GLY A 36 -2.45 7.65 -22.58
CA GLY A 36 -1.81 8.82 -22.02
C GLY A 36 -1.11 8.58 -20.69
N SER A 37 -0.63 9.68 -20.11
CA SER A 37 0.01 9.73 -18.80
C SER A 37 -0.72 10.68 -17.87
N VAL A 38 -0.48 10.51 -16.56
CA VAL A 38 -0.99 11.43 -15.54
C VAL A 38 -0.49 12.87 -15.74
N ILE A 39 0.64 13.08 -16.42
CA ILE A 39 1.14 14.43 -16.75
C ILE A 39 0.31 15.14 -17.83
N ASP A 40 -0.53 14.39 -18.55
CA ASP A 40 -1.46 14.94 -19.55
C ASP A 40 -2.76 15.46 -18.90
N TYR A 41 -2.81 15.50 -17.56
CA TYR A 41 -3.95 16.04 -16.81
C TYR A 41 -4.19 17.50 -17.18
N PRO A 42 -5.46 17.92 -17.40
CA PRO A 42 -5.76 19.29 -17.80
C PRO A 42 -5.13 20.32 -16.87
N SER A 43 -4.37 21.25 -17.44
CA SER A 43 -3.78 22.35 -16.66
C SER A 43 -4.87 23.24 -16.07
N GLY A 44 -4.62 23.76 -14.87
CA GLY A 44 -5.56 24.58 -14.13
C GLY A 44 -4.92 25.18 -12.89
N ALA A 45 -5.68 25.97 -12.13
CA ALA A 45 -5.21 26.50 -10.85
C ALA A 45 -4.84 25.34 -9.91
N GLY A 46 -3.68 25.42 -9.27
CA GLY A 46 -3.20 24.40 -8.33
C GLY A 46 -2.64 23.12 -8.96
N ILE A 47 -2.77 22.93 -10.28
CA ILE A 47 -2.22 21.76 -10.99
C ILE A 47 -0.72 21.95 -11.22
N VAL A 48 0.07 21.01 -10.71
CA VAL A 48 1.52 20.96 -10.91
C VAL A 48 1.89 19.59 -11.50
N THR A 49 2.68 19.59 -12.57
CA THR A 49 3.28 18.38 -13.15
C THR A 49 4.80 18.41 -13.00
N GLY A 50 5.43 17.24 -12.94
CA GLY A 50 6.87 17.14 -12.75
C GLY A 50 7.42 15.74 -12.93
N ASP A 51 8.69 15.55 -12.55
CA ASP A 51 9.32 14.22 -12.51
C ASP A 51 8.57 13.33 -11.51
N ARG A 52 8.53 12.03 -11.78
CA ARG A 52 7.84 11.02 -10.98
C ARG A 52 8.26 11.08 -9.51
N ASP A 53 9.55 11.30 -9.25
CA ASP A 53 10.11 11.28 -7.89
C ASP A 53 9.74 12.52 -7.08
N ALA A 54 9.22 13.58 -7.73
CA ALA A 54 8.69 14.76 -7.04
C ALA A 54 7.39 14.46 -6.29
N ILE A 55 6.74 13.32 -6.56
CA ILE A 55 5.56 12.89 -5.79
C ILE A 55 5.87 12.64 -4.32
N ILE A 56 7.14 12.37 -3.97
CA ILE A 56 7.57 12.14 -2.58
C ILE A 56 7.42 13.42 -1.76
N ASP A 57 7.58 14.59 -2.40
CA ASP A 57 7.52 15.89 -1.72
C ASP A 57 6.08 16.38 -1.48
N VAL A 58 5.07 15.70 -2.04
CA VAL A 58 3.66 16.15 -1.96
C VAL A 58 3.11 15.86 -0.57
N PRO A 59 2.66 16.89 0.18
CA PRO A 59 1.97 16.69 1.45
C PRO A 59 0.69 15.87 1.27
N CYS A 60 0.53 14.84 2.09
CA CYS A 60 -0.66 14.00 2.12
C CYS A 60 -0.80 13.30 3.48
N ASP A 61 -1.98 12.76 3.82
CA ASP A 61 -2.12 11.96 5.04
C ASP A 61 -1.63 10.52 4.82
N ILE A 62 -1.94 9.96 3.65
CA ILE A 62 -1.70 8.58 3.26
C ILE A 62 -0.94 8.55 1.94
N TRP A 63 0.24 7.93 1.96
CA TRP A 63 1.08 7.75 0.78
C TRP A 63 1.09 6.28 0.34
N ILE A 64 0.78 6.02 -0.93
CA ILE A 64 0.58 4.66 -1.46
C ILE A 64 1.56 4.38 -2.61
N PRO A 65 2.77 3.84 -2.33
CA PRO A 65 3.67 3.42 -3.38
C PRO A 65 3.21 2.09 -4.00
N ALA A 66 2.70 2.15 -5.23
CA ALA A 66 2.14 1.00 -5.93
C ALA A 66 2.83 0.68 -7.27
N ALA A 67 3.99 1.28 -7.55
CA ALA A 67 4.63 1.19 -8.86
C ALA A 67 5.83 0.24 -8.92
N ARG A 68 6.83 0.42 -8.04
CA ARG A 68 8.12 -0.28 -8.10
C ARG A 68 8.74 -0.46 -6.70
N PRO A 69 9.73 -1.35 -6.55
CA PRO A 69 10.52 -1.45 -5.32
C PRO A 69 11.38 -0.21 -5.05
N ASP A 70 11.78 -0.05 -3.79
CA ASP A 70 12.76 0.92 -3.27
C ASP A 70 12.50 2.37 -3.67
N VAL A 71 11.23 2.79 -3.70
CA VAL A 71 10.84 4.17 -4.01
C VAL A 71 11.23 5.09 -2.85
N ILE A 72 11.00 4.65 -1.61
CA ILE A 72 11.47 5.33 -0.41
C ILE A 72 12.70 4.59 0.15
N ARG A 73 13.74 5.38 0.40
CA ARG A 73 15.08 4.96 0.80
C ARG A 73 15.61 5.92 1.86
N GLU A 74 16.72 5.54 2.45
CA GLU A 74 17.46 6.28 3.47
C GLU A 74 17.83 7.70 3.00
N ASP A 75 18.07 7.87 1.69
CA ASP A 75 18.51 9.14 1.10
C ASP A 75 17.36 10.09 0.74
N ASN A 76 16.11 9.64 0.75
CA ASN A 76 14.96 10.45 0.32
C ASN A 76 13.77 10.44 1.28
N LEU A 77 13.76 9.61 2.33
CA LEU A 77 12.64 9.53 3.27
C LEU A 77 12.33 10.84 4.00
N ASP A 78 13.31 11.75 4.12
CA ASP A 78 13.13 13.06 4.75
C ASP A 78 12.21 13.99 3.95
N ARG A 79 12.01 13.69 2.66
CA ARG A 79 11.11 14.44 1.77
C ARG A 79 9.64 14.08 1.99
N LEU A 80 9.39 12.88 2.51
CA LEU A 80 8.04 12.34 2.66
C LEU A 80 7.28 13.06 3.78
N GLN A 81 6.14 13.63 3.41
CA GLN A 81 5.21 14.31 4.32
C GLN A 81 3.91 13.52 4.38
N ALA A 82 3.93 12.41 5.13
CA ALA A 82 2.76 11.55 5.33
C ALA A 82 2.70 10.97 6.75
N ALA A 83 1.49 10.77 7.26
CA ALA A 83 1.26 10.09 8.54
C ALA A 83 1.28 8.55 8.38
N MET A 84 0.91 8.06 7.20
CA MET A 84 0.85 6.63 6.89
C MET A 84 1.39 6.32 5.49
N VAL A 85 2.13 5.22 5.38
CA VAL A 85 2.56 4.62 4.12
C VAL A 85 1.90 3.25 3.97
N VAL A 86 1.20 3.02 2.85
CA VAL A 86 0.57 1.73 2.54
C VAL A 86 1.23 1.11 1.32
N SER A 87 2.09 0.12 1.53
CA SER A 87 2.92 -0.43 0.45
C SER A 87 2.12 -1.30 -0.52
N GLY A 88 1.69 -0.73 -1.66
CA GLY A 88 1.00 -1.48 -2.71
C GLY A 88 1.95 -2.33 -3.57
N ALA A 89 3.16 -1.83 -3.81
CA ALA A 89 4.23 -2.55 -4.50
C ALA A 89 5.04 -3.43 -3.54
N ASN A 90 5.59 -4.52 -4.07
CA ASN A 90 6.56 -5.35 -3.34
C ASN A 90 7.82 -4.53 -3.04
N ILE A 91 8.22 -4.51 -1.77
CA ILE A 91 9.45 -3.87 -1.27
C ILE A 91 9.49 -2.39 -1.68
N ALA A 92 8.38 -1.67 -1.55
CA ALA A 92 8.29 -0.26 -1.97
C ALA A 92 9.14 0.71 -1.12
N VAL A 93 9.48 0.29 0.09
CA VAL A 93 10.27 1.04 1.08
C VAL A 93 11.42 0.13 1.52
N THR A 94 12.65 0.64 1.54
CA THR A 94 13.79 -0.14 2.05
C THR A 94 13.60 -0.46 3.54
N ALA A 95 14.16 -1.59 4.00
CA ALA A 95 14.02 -2.00 5.39
C ALA A 95 14.57 -0.96 6.38
N GLU A 96 15.62 -0.24 6.00
CA GLU A 96 16.22 0.81 6.83
C GLU A 96 15.39 2.09 6.81
N ALA A 97 14.82 2.47 5.65
CA ALA A 97 13.90 3.59 5.58
C ALA A 97 12.62 3.34 6.40
N GLU A 98 12.09 2.11 6.40
CA GLU A 98 10.91 1.74 7.18
C GLU A 98 11.14 1.88 8.70
N LYS A 99 12.32 1.49 9.19
CA LYS A 99 12.72 1.71 10.59
C LYS A 99 12.76 3.19 10.95
N GLN A 100 13.37 4.00 10.10
CA GLN A 100 13.51 5.44 10.34
C GLN A 100 12.16 6.16 10.27
N LEU A 101 11.30 5.78 9.33
CA LEU A 101 9.92 6.27 9.24
C LEU A 101 9.13 5.92 10.51
N HIS A 102 9.24 4.69 11.00
CA HIS A 102 8.60 4.29 12.26
C HIS A 102 9.12 5.09 13.46
N ALA A 103 10.43 5.31 13.55
CA ALA A 103 11.02 6.14 14.61
C ALA A 103 10.53 7.60 14.57
N LYS A 104 10.11 8.09 13.40
CA LYS A 104 9.48 9.41 13.21
C LYS A 104 7.96 9.41 13.45
N GLY A 105 7.37 8.27 13.78
CA GLY A 105 5.93 8.13 14.00
C GLY A 105 5.11 7.95 12.73
N VAL A 106 5.75 7.71 11.58
CA VAL A 106 5.05 7.37 10.33
C VAL A 106 4.66 5.90 10.37
N LEU A 107 3.37 5.61 10.16
CA LEU A 107 2.87 4.24 10.16
C LEU A 107 3.09 3.57 8.80
N CYS A 108 3.93 2.53 8.73
CA CYS A 108 4.15 1.77 7.50
C CYS A 108 3.39 0.43 7.51
N ILE A 109 2.39 0.27 6.64
CA ILE A 109 1.73 -1.02 6.42
C ILE A 109 2.57 -1.83 5.40
N PRO A 110 3.02 -3.04 5.76
CA PRO A 110 3.91 -3.82 4.92
C PRO A 110 3.21 -4.36 3.68
N ASP A 111 3.98 -4.50 2.61
CA ASP A 111 3.57 -4.93 1.28
C ASP A 111 2.76 -6.23 1.27
N PHE A 112 3.30 -7.32 1.81
CA PHE A 112 2.62 -8.63 1.79
C PHE A 112 1.33 -8.70 2.62
N ILE A 113 1.01 -7.65 3.39
CA ILE A 113 -0.29 -7.47 4.03
C ILE A 113 -1.19 -6.58 3.17
N ALA A 114 -0.69 -5.42 2.72
CA ALA A 114 -1.45 -4.45 1.94
C ALA A 114 -1.85 -4.96 0.54
N ASN A 115 -0.95 -5.69 -0.13
CA ASN A 115 -1.16 -6.19 -1.49
C ASN A 115 -1.72 -7.63 -1.55
N ALA A 116 -2.10 -8.20 -0.40
CA ALA A 116 -2.59 -9.58 -0.28
C ALA A 116 -3.92 -9.83 -1.03
N GLY A 117 -4.63 -8.78 -1.43
CA GLY A 117 -5.93 -8.88 -2.12
C GLY A 117 -5.87 -9.75 -3.38
N GLY A 118 -4.80 -9.63 -4.18
CA GLY A 118 -4.64 -10.44 -5.40
C GLY A 118 -4.52 -11.95 -5.12
N VAL A 119 -3.78 -12.33 -4.08
CA VAL A 119 -3.61 -13.73 -3.68
C VAL A 119 -4.91 -14.30 -3.11
N ILE A 120 -5.65 -13.50 -2.33
CA ILE A 120 -6.96 -13.90 -1.80
C ILE A 120 -7.96 -14.08 -2.94
N CYS A 121 -8.00 -13.15 -3.90
CA CYS A 121 -8.86 -13.25 -5.08
C CYS A 121 -8.60 -14.54 -5.85
N ALA A 122 -7.34 -14.82 -6.19
CA ALA A 122 -6.95 -16.03 -6.91
C ALA A 122 -7.33 -17.33 -6.15
N ALA A 123 -7.17 -17.34 -4.83
CA ALA A 123 -7.58 -18.48 -4.00
C ALA A 123 -9.10 -18.69 -3.97
N MET A 124 -9.88 -17.61 -4.02
CA MET A 124 -11.35 -17.65 -4.09
C MET A 124 -11.83 -18.09 -5.48
N GLU A 125 -11.21 -17.58 -6.54
CA GLU A 125 -11.46 -17.99 -7.94
C GLU A 125 -11.19 -19.49 -8.14
N TYR A 126 -10.09 -20.00 -7.59
CA TYR A 126 -9.76 -21.43 -7.64
C TYR A 126 -10.85 -22.31 -6.99
N GLN A 127 -11.59 -21.77 -6.03
CA GLN A 127 -12.71 -22.44 -5.37
C GLN A 127 -14.06 -22.24 -6.07
N GLY A 128 -14.08 -21.53 -7.21
CA GLY A 128 -15.30 -21.22 -7.95
C GLY A 128 -16.20 -20.18 -7.27
N ALA A 129 -15.63 -19.32 -6.42
CA ALA A 129 -16.38 -18.27 -5.75
C ALA A 129 -16.80 -17.16 -6.74
N SER A 130 -17.91 -16.48 -6.43
CA SER A 130 -18.33 -15.30 -7.17
C SER A 130 -17.45 -14.09 -6.85
N GLU A 131 -17.43 -13.09 -7.74
CA GLU A 131 -16.75 -11.81 -7.52
C GLU A 131 -17.14 -11.16 -6.19
N ARG A 132 -18.44 -11.13 -5.87
CA ARG A 132 -18.94 -10.59 -4.60
C ARG A 132 -18.35 -11.32 -3.39
N ALA A 133 -18.27 -12.65 -3.45
CA ALA A 133 -17.70 -13.45 -2.37
C ALA A 133 -16.19 -13.24 -2.26
N ALA A 134 -15.48 -13.09 -3.39
CA ALA A 134 -14.06 -12.78 -3.40
C ALA A 134 -13.77 -11.41 -2.78
N LEU A 135 -14.51 -10.36 -3.17
CA LEU A 135 -14.38 -9.02 -2.62
C LEU A 135 -14.65 -8.99 -1.10
N GLN A 136 -15.71 -9.66 -0.65
CA GLN A 136 -16.01 -9.78 0.78
C GLN A 136 -14.87 -10.47 1.54
N ALA A 137 -14.33 -11.56 1.00
CA ALA A 137 -13.23 -12.28 1.63
C ALA A 137 -11.94 -11.44 1.67
N ILE A 138 -11.69 -10.61 0.65
CA ILE A 138 -10.57 -9.66 0.62
C ILE A 138 -10.73 -8.65 1.75
N GLU A 139 -11.88 -7.96 1.82
CA GLU A 139 -12.18 -6.95 2.84
C GLU A 139 -12.03 -7.50 4.26
N GLU A 140 -12.65 -8.64 4.54
CA GLU A 140 -12.60 -9.27 5.87
C GLU A 140 -11.17 -9.68 6.25
N LYS A 141 -10.43 -10.32 5.34
CA LYS A 141 -9.08 -10.83 5.64
C LYS A 141 -8.06 -9.70 5.77
N LEU A 142 -8.12 -8.68 4.90
CA LEU A 142 -7.21 -7.54 4.98
C LEU A 142 -7.46 -6.75 6.26
N SER A 143 -8.72 -6.41 6.55
CA SER A 143 -9.08 -5.65 7.75
C SER A 143 -8.62 -6.35 9.03
N ASN A 144 -8.89 -7.66 9.15
CA ASN A 144 -8.48 -8.45 10.30
C ASN A 144 -6.94 -8.54 10.43
N ASN A 145 -6.23 -8.78 9.33
CA ASN A 145 -4.77 -8.86 9.36
C ASN A 145 -4.14 -7.52 9.73
N VAL A 146 -4.61 -6.41 9.15
CA VAL A 146 -4.13 -5.06 9.45
C VAL A 146 -4.37 -4.72 10.92
N GLN A 147 -5.59 -4.93 11.44
CA GLN A 147 -5.88 -4.71 12.87
C GLN A 147 -4.95 -5.52 13.77
N THR A 148 -4.78 -6.82 13.48
CA THR A 148 -3.93 -7.71 14.27
C THR A 148 -2.47 -7.22 14.30
N ILE A 149 -1.89 -6.85 13.16
CA ILE A 149 -0.49 -6.41 13.13
C ILE A 149 -0.30 -5.06 13.83
N LEU A 150 -1.28 -4.16 13.74
CA LEU A 150 -1.23 -2.86 14.39
C LEU A 150 -1.36 -2.99 15.91
N GLU A 151 -2.20 -3.91 16.38
CA GLU A 151 -2.31 -4.24 17.81
C GLU A 151 -1.01 -4.83 18.36
N ILE A 152 -0.42 -5.80 17.64
CA ILE A 152 0.87 -6.40 18.03
C ILE A 152 1.97 -5.33 18.04
N SER A 153 2.10 -4.56 16.95
CA SER A 153 3.10 -3.48 16.82
C SER A 153 2.97 -2.47 17.96
N ARG A 154 1.74 -2.03 18.28
CA ARG A 154 1.50 -1.10 19.39
C ARG A 154 1.84 -1.70 20.76
N ARG A 155 1.47 -2.97 20.99
CA ARG A 155 1.70 -3.66 22.27
C ARG A 155 3.18 -3.92 22.52
N GLU A 156 3.93 -4.28 21.48
CA GLU A 156 5.31 -4.74 21.58
C GLU A 156 6.33 -3.65 21.23
N GLY A 157 5.89 -2.52 20.67
CA GLY A 157 6.77 -1.43 20.25
C GLY A 157 7.67 -1.82 19.06
N CYS A 158 7.22 -2.78 18.25
CA CYS A 158 7.95 -3.28 17.08
C CYS A 158 7.37 -2.73 15.78
N LEU A 159 8.08 -2.92 14.67
CA LEU A 159 7.59 -2.50 13.35
C LEU A 159 6.35 -3.31 12.95
N PRO A 160 5.38 -2.71 12.23
CA PRO A 160 4.27 -3.47 11.66
C PRO A 160 4.73 -4.64 10.77
N ARG A 161 5.87 -4.50 10.08
CA ARG A 161 6.50 -5.60 9.32
C ARG A 161 6.95 -6.75 10.22
N GLU A 162 7.58 -6.47 11.35
CA GLU A 162 8.02 -7.50 12.30
C GLU A 162 6.81 -8.26 12.86
N ALA A 163 5.79 -7.52 13.31
CA ALA A 163 4.51 -8.09 13.74
C ALA A 163 3.86 -8.98 12.66
N ALA A 164 3.89 -8.52 11.40
CA ALA A 164 3.33 -9.27 10.27
C ALA A 164 4.13 -10.56 9.97
N VAL A 165 5.46 -10.51 10.04
CA VAL A 165 6.33 -11.68 9.86
C VAL A 165 6.10 -12.70 10.98
N ASP A 166 6.02 -12.24 12.22
CA ASP A 166 5.76 -13.12 13.37
C ASP A 166 4.39 -13.79 13.29
N MET A 167 3.35 -13.02 12.94
CA MET A 167 2.01 -13.56 12.69
C MET A 167 2.03 -14.63 11.58
N ALA A 168 2.73 -14.38 10.47
CA ALA A 168 2.85 -15.35 9.37
C ALA A 168 3.59 -16.62 9.82
N MET A 169 4.71 -16.48 10.52
CA MET A 169 5.51 -17.60 11.03
C MET A 169 4.74 -18.45 12.06
N GLN A 170 3.94 -17.82 12.92
CA GLN A 170 3.06 -18.55 13.85
C GLN A 170 2.04 -19.42 13.11
N ARG A 171 1.40 -18.88 12.04
CA ARG A 171 0.46 -19.63 11.20
C ARG A 171 1.12 -20.82 10.53
N VAL A 172 2.32 -20.63 9.97
CA VAL A 172 3.11 -21.72 9.35
C VAL A 172 3.45 -22.81 10.36
N ARG A 173 4.00 -22.43 11.53
CA ARG A 173 4.36 -23.39 12.58
C ARG A 173 3.15 -24.20 13.06
N LYS A 174 2.00 -23.56 13.26
CA LYS A 174 0.74 -24.22 13.64
C LYS A 174 0.30 -25.24 12.58
N ALA A 175 0.37 -24.89 11.30
CA ALA A 175 0.03 -25.81 10.21
C ALA A 175 1.00 -27.01 10.13
N MET A 176 2.31 -26.77 10.33
CA MET A 176 3.32 -27.84 10.33
C MET A 176 3.12 -28.83 11.49
N GLN A 177 2.73 -28.35 12.68
CA GLN A 177 2.43 -29.22 13.83
C GLN A 177 1.24 -30.15 13.56
N LEU A 178 0.18 -29.64 12.93
CA LEU A 178 -1.00 -30.44 12.57
C LEU A 178 -0.66 -31.54 11.55
N ARG A 179 0.16 -31.22 10.54
CA ARG A 179 0.61 -32.21 9.54
C ARG A 179 1.49 -33.32 10.12
N ARG A 180 2.26 -33.03 11.18
CA ARG A 180 3.09 -34.04 11.86
C ARG A 180 2.23 -35.08 12.59
N TRP A 181 1.01 -34.72 12.99
CA TRP A 181 0.07 -35.61 13.67
C TRP A 181 -0.91 -36.32 12.72
N SER A 182 -1.06 -35.85 11.48
CA SER A 182 -1.90 -36.50 10.46
C SER A 182 -1.21 -37.62 9.68
N LEU A 183 0.03 -37.97 10.04
CA LEU A 183 0.81 -39.08 9.46
C LEU A 183 0.73 -40.36 10.30
N PHE A 184 -0.17 -40.42 11.28
CA PHE A 184 -0.49 -41.60 12.07
C PHE A 184 -1.99 -41.88 12.05
#